data_AF-A0A0E2D4U3-F1
#
_entry.id   AF-A0A0E2D4U3-F1
#
_cell.length_a   1.000
_cell.length_b   1.000
_cell.length_c   1.000
_cell.angle_alpha   90.00
_cell.angle_beta   90.00
_cell.angle_gamma   90.00
#
_symmetry.space_group_name_H-M   'P 1'
#
loop_
_entity.id
_entity.type
_entity.pdbx_description
1 polymer ?
#
loop_
_entity_poly.entity_id
_entity_poly.type
_entity_poly.pdbx_seq_one_letter_code
_entity_poly.pdbx_strand_id
1 'polypeptide(L)'
;KNEEEVFKKYIPDFELELFDLSNVDLSRLESITLRVILGVVQKIWEGDASFLGYLGEVFELLTSLKNESKRVEIFQKLFLYIFNVREIEPTEITSLLSHSRYNREYEDLAMTTAEKLIQKGEMKGKVETKIDIARNMLLDGASLEYVLKITRLTEQELKDHGLL
;
A
#
# COMPACT_ATOMS: atom_id res chain seq x y z
N LYS A 1 -7.36 7.17 44.77
CA LYS A 1 -6.11 7.10 43.99
C LYS A 1 -6.40 7.74 42.65
N ASN A 2 -5.52 8.63 42.19
CA ASN A 2 -5.70 9.33 40.91
C ASN A 2 -5.65 8.28 39.78
N GLU A 3 -6.60 8.30 38.84
CA GLU A 3 -6.71 7.27 37.80
C GLU A 3 -5.41 7.13 36.99
N GLU A 4 -4.73 8.25 36.72
CA GLU A 4 -3.42 8.28 36.05
C GLU A 4 -2.35 7.41 36.74
N GLU A 5 -2.28 7.38 38.07
CA GLU A 5 -1.29 6.55 38.77
C GLU A 5 -1.56 5.06 38.61
N VAL A 6 -2.83 4.67 38.46
CA VAL A 6 -3.23 3.26 38.29
C VAL A 6 -2.90 2.79 36.88
N PHE A 7 -3.06 3.66 35.88
CA PHE A 7 -2.83 3.32 34.47
C PHE A 7 -1.39 3.50 33.99
N LYS A 8 -0.54 4.25 34.71
CA LYS A 8 0.86 4.48 34.33
C LYS A 8 1.66 3.21 34.07
N LYS A 9 1.41 2.13 34.81
CA LYS A 9 2.05 0.81 34.60
C LYS A 9 1.63 0.08 33.31
N TYR A 10 0.57 0.55 32.65
CA TYR A 10 0.03 -0.03 31.42
C TYR A 10 0.26 0.86 30.20
N ILE A 11 0.80 2.08 30.37
CA ILE A 11 1.20 2.95 29.27
C ILE A 11 2.64 2.56 28.89
N PRO A 12 2.86 1.99 27.69
CA PRO A 12 4.21 1.66 27.26
C PRO A 12 5.04 2.94 27.10
N ASP A 13 6.26 2.92 27.61
CA ASP A 13 7.21 4.03 27.48
C ASP A 13 7.93 3.89 26.13
N PHE A 14 7.43 4.60 25.11
CA PHE A 14 8.06 4.65 23.79
C PHE A 14 8.22 6.10 23.35
N GLU A 15 9.36 6.38 22.72
CA GLU A 15 9.65 7.65 22.05
C GLU A 15 9.47 7.46 20.54
N LEU A 16 8.74 8.38 19.91
CA LEU A 16 8.58 8.41 18.46
C LEU A 16 9.56 9.44 17.89
N GLU A 17 10.63 8.94 17.28
CA GLU A 17 11.57 9.78 16.54
C GLU A 17 11.14 9.88 15.07
N LEU A 18 10.94 11.11 14.59
CA LEU A 18 10.65 11.39 13.19
C LEU A 18 11.93 11.82 12.48
N PHE A 19 12.24 11.16 11.36
CA PHE A 19 13.44 11.44 10.57
C PHE A 19 13.08 12.06 9.23
N ASP A 20 13.67 13.22 8.94
CA ASP A 20 13.63 13.81 7.61
C ASP A 20 14.60 13.09 6.69
N LEU A 21 14.06 12.42 5.68
CA LEU A 21 14.85 11.70 4.68
C LEU A 21 15.33 12.61 3.55
N SER A 22 14.79 13.81 3.33
CA SER A 22 15.00 14.58 2.10
C SER A 22 16.47 14.90 1.78
N ASN A 23 17.31 15.06 2.81
CA ASN A 23 18.74 15.40 2.66
C ASN A 23 19.69 14.25 2.99
N VAL A 24 19.16 13.03 3.18
CA VAL A 24 19.96 11.88 3.55
C VAL A 24 20.64 11.30 2.30
N ASP A 25 21.97 11.24 2.33
CA ASP A 25 22.76 10.52 1.31
C ASP A 25 22.69 9.01 1.54
N LEU A 26 21.76 8.38 0.81
CA LEU A 26 21.52 6.94 0.88
C LEU A 26 22.64 6.11 0.23
N SER A 27 23.52 6.71 -0.58
CA SER A 27 24.61 5.96 -1.23
C SER A 27 25.57 5.33 -0.21
N ARG A 28 25.65 5.93 0.99
CA ARG A 28 26.47 5.49 2.13
C ARG A 28 25.95 4.23 2.81
N LEU A 29 24.72 3.81 2.54
CA LEU A 29 24.16 2.60 3.12
C LEU A 29 24.73 1.38 2.39
N GLU A 30 25.28 0.44 3.16
CA GLU A 30 25.81 -0.83 2.61
C GLU A 30 24.68 -1.72 2.07
N SER A 31 23.51 -1.70 2.71
CA SER A 31 22.37 -2.53 2.34
C SER A 31 21.67 -1.98 1.10
N ILE A 32 21.79 -2.71 0.00
CA ILE A 32 21.05 -2.44 -1.24
C ILE A 32 19.55 -2.34 -0.98
N THR A 33 19.01 -3.26 -0.17
CA THR A 33 17.59 -3.28 0.17
C THR A 33 17.16 -1.99 0.86
N LEU A 34 17.95 -1.47 1.82
CA LEU A 34 17.61 -0.22 2.51
C LEU A 34 17.73 0.99 1.58
N ARG A 35 18.77 1.06 0.75
CA ARG A 35 18.92 2.13 -0.24
C ARG A 35 17.72 2.23 -1.15
N VAL A 36 17.28 1.09 -1.67
CA VAL A 36 16.15 1.00 -2.58
C VAL A 36 14.85 1.40 -1.89
N ILE A 37 14.55 0.84 -0.71
CA ILE A 37 13.30 1.14 0.00
C ILE A 37 13.25 2.61 0.43
N LEU A 38 14.29 3.09 1.12
CA LEU A 38 14.33 4.46 1.62
C LEU A 38 14.41 5.47 0.48
N GLY A 39 15.09 5.12 -0.61
CA GLY A 39 15.21 5.99 -1.77
C GLY A 39 13.90 6.16 -2.51
N VAL A 40 13.13 5.08 -2.69
CA VAL A 40 11.76 5.18 -3.21
C VAL A 40 10.90 6.04 -2.27
N VAL A 41 10.93 5.81 -0.95
CA VAL A 41 10.19 6.63 0.02
C VAL A 41 10.59 8.10 -0.03
N GLN A 42 11.89 8.41 -0.16
CA GLN A 42 12.43 9.76 -0.24
C GLN A 42 11.95 10.49 -1.52
N LYS A 43 11.81 9.77 -2.63
CA LYS A 43 11.51 10.31 -3.97
C LYS A 43 10.04 10.17 -4.38
N ILE A 44 9.21 9.44 -3.62
CA ILE A 44 7.83 9.10 -3.99
C ILE A 44 6.90 10.31 -4.12
N TRP A 45 7.31 11.53 -3.78
CA TRP A 45 6.50 12.74 -3.97
C TRP A 45 7.05 13.72 -5.03
N GLU A 46 8.13 13.36 -5.73
CA GLU A 46 8.66 14.18 -6.82
C GLU A 46 7.76 14.16 -8.08
N GLY A 47 8.00 15.01 -9.07
CA GLY A 47 7.25 14.94 -10.35
C GLY A 47 7.46 13.60 -11.06
N ASP A 48 6.47 13.13 -11.83
CA ASP A 48 6.49 11.78 -12.43
C ASP A 48 7.73 11.52 -13.27
N ALA A 49 8.16 12.47 -14.10
CA ALA A 49 9.38 12.33 -14.90
C ALA A 49 10.64 12.14 -14.04
N SER A 50 10.76 12.86 -12.92
CA SER A 50 11.89 12.74 -11.98
C SER A 50 11.86 11.38 -11.29
N PHE A 51 10.68 11.00 -10.79
CA PHE A 51 10.48 9.74 -10.09
C PHE A 51 10.70 8.52 -10.98
N LEU A 52 10.18 8.52 -12.21
CA LEU A 52 10.37 7.43 -13.17
C LEU A 52 11.83 7.31 -13.61
N GLY A 53 12.54 8.43 -13.80
CA GLY A 53 13.98 8.41 -14.05
C GLY A 53 14.76 7.76 -12.91
N TYR A 54 14.46 8.16 -11.67
CA TYR A 54 15.04 7.56 -10.46
C TYR A 54 14.70 6.08 -10.31
N LEU A 55 13.47 5.68 -10.65
CA LEU A 55 13.03 4.29 -10.56
C LEU A 55 13.84 3.37 -11.49
N GLY A 56 14.25 3.88 -12.67
CA GLY A 56 15.21 3.18 -13.54
C GLY A 56 16.54 2.89 -12.84
N GLU A 57 17.10 3.87 -12.13
CA GLU A 57 18.34 3.68 -11.35
C GLU A 57 18.16 2.66 -10.21
N VAL A 58 17.02 2.70 -9.52
CA VAL A 58 16.65 1.74 -8.47
C VAL A 58 16.61 0.32 -9.01
N PHE A 59 16.01 0.14 -10.18
CA PHE A 59 15.96 -1.17 -10.80
C PHE A 59 17.38 -1.64 -11.15
N GLU A 60 18.24 -0.77 -11.68
CA GLU A 60 19.62 -1.14 -12.06
C GLU A 60 20.41 -1.54 -10.84
N LEU A 61 20.22 -0.82 -9.74
CA LEU A 61 20.79 -1.17 -8.45
C LEU A 61 20.32 -2.55 -7.95
N LEU A 62 19.05 -2.91 -8.15
CA LEU A 62 18.53 -4.22 -7.76
C LEU A 62 19.14 -5.37 -8.57
N THR A 63 19.58 -5.16 -9.81
CA THR A 63 20.26 -6.22 -10.60
C THR A 63 21.53 -6.73 -9.92
N SER A 64 22.20 -5.87 -9.16
CA SER A 64 23.45 -6.22 -8.46
C SER A 64 23.25 -7.22 -7.32
N LEU A 65 22.00 -7.41 -6.84
CA LEU A 65 21.68 -8.45 -5.87
C LEU A 65 21.70 -9.81 -6.56
N LYS A 66 22.62 -10.71 -6.15
CA LYS A 66 22.73 -12.06 -6.74
C LYS A 66 21.51 -12.95 -6.46
N ASN A 67 20.83 -12.74 -5.33
CA ASN A 67 19.70 -13.57 -4.92
C ASN A 67 18.41 -13.12 -5.63
N GLU A 68 17.98 -13.92 -6.59
CA GLU A 68 16.79 -13.67 -7.40
C GLU A 68 15.49 -13.62 -6.58
N SER A 69 15.26 -14.59 -5.69
CA SER A 69 14.06 -14.61 -4.85
C SER A 69 13.94 -13.34 -4.00
N LYS A 70 15.08 -12.86 -3.47
CA LYS A 70 15.12 -11.60 -2.72
C LYS A 70 14.85 -10.38 -3.63
N ARG A 71 15.33 -10.38 -4.87
CA ARG A 71 15.00 -9.31 -5.83
C ARG A 71 13.49 -9.26 -6.10
N VAL A 72 12.89 -10.42 -6.40
CA VAL A 72 11.44 -10.54 -6.66
C VAL A 72 10.63 -10.02 -5.47
N GLU A 73 11.00 -10.41 -4.25
CA GLU A 73 10.33 -9.95 -3.02
C GLU A 73 10.41 -8.42 -2.87
N ILE A 74 11.57 -7.82 -3.15
CA ILE A 74 11.75 -6.38 -3.09
C ILE A 74 10.90 -5.68 -4.16
N PHE A 75 10.94 -6.13 -5.41
CA PHE A 75 10.11 -5.57 -6.49
C PHE A 75 8.62 -5.62 -6.15
N GLN A 76 8.14 -6.75 -5.63
CA GLN A 76 6.73 -6.89 -5.25
C GLN A 76 6.33 -5.86 -4.18
N LYS A 77 7.17 -5.67 -3.16
CA LYS A 77 6.92 -4.67 -2.10
C LYS A 77 6.98 -3.24 -2.63
N LEU A 78 7.91 -2.95 -3.55
CA LEU A 78 8.03 -1.64 -4.19
C LEU A 78 6.80 -1.32 -5.05
N PHE A 79 6.41 -2.21 -5.97
CA PHE A 79 5.24 -1.99 -6.82
C PHE A 79 3.98 -1.81 -5.99
N LEU A 80 3.81 -2.64 -4.94
CA LEU A 80 2.70 -2.49 -4.02
C LEU A 80 2.70 -1.09 -3.38
N TYR A 81 3.84 -0.62 -2.87
CA TYR A 81 3.92 0.70 -2.26
C TYR A 81 3.66 1.82 -3.27
N ILE A 82 4.31 1.77 -4.43
CA ILE A 82 4.21 2.81 -5.47
C ILE A 82 2.76 2.96 -5.95
N PHE A 83 2.09 1.86 -6.31
CA PHE A 83 0.70 1.90 -6.78
C PHE A 83 -0.31 2.24 -5.68
N ASN A 84 0.03 2.09 -4.39
CA ASN A 84 -0.82 2.54 -3.29
C ASN A 84 -0.68 4.04 -3.01
N VAL A 85 0.47 4.63 -3.32
CA VAL A 85 0.78 6.03 -3.00
C VAL A 85 0.58 6.93 -4.21
N ARG A 86 0.81 6.43 -5.42
CA ARG A 86 0.71 7.18 -6.67
C ARG A 86 -0.29 6.58 -7.63
N GLU A 87 -0.94 7.47 -8.37
CA GLU A 87 -1.74 7.16 -9.55
C GLU A 87 -0.82 7.04 -10.79
N ILE A 88 0.05 6.04 -10.79
CA ILE A 88 0.91 5.70 -11.93
C ILE A 88 0.30 4.52 -12.69
N GLU A 89 0.26 4.62 -14.02
CA GLU A 89 -0.20 3.51 -14.84
C GLU A 89 0.85 2.38 -14.86
N PRO A 90 0.44 1.11 -14.73
CA PRO A 90 1.39 -0.01 -14.71
C PRO A 90 2.27 -0.09 -15.97
N THR A 91 1.75 0.40 -17.09
CA THR A 91 2.44 0.47 -18.38
C THR A 91 3.63 1.44 -18.36
N GLU A 92 3.59 2.48 -17.55
CA GLU A 92 4.72 3.40 -17.40
C GLU A 92 5.91 2.70 -16.72
N ILE A 93 5.63 1.89 -15.70
CA ILE A 93 6.66 1.09 -15.01
C ILE A 93 7.18 -0.04 -15.90
N THR A 94 6.31 -0.76 -16.62
CA THR A 94 6.74 -1.85 -17.51
C THR A 94 7.55 -1.31 -18.69
N SER A 95 7.24 -0.09 -19.17
CA SER A 95 8.07 0.58 -20.17
C SER A 95 9.49 0.83 -19.66
N LEU A 96 9.69 1.21 -18.40
CA LEU A 96 11.04 1.34 -17.85
C LEU A 96 11.78 0.00 -17.79
N LEU A 97 11.09 -1.06 -17.38
CA LEU A 97 11.65 -2.41 -17.25
C LEU A 97 12.04 -3.02 -18.61
N SER A 98 11.22 -2.81 -19.64
CA SER A 98 11.45 -3.32 -21.00
C SER A 98 12.65 -2.67 -21.70
N HIS A 99 13.00 -1.44 -21.35
CA HIS A 99 14.14 -0.71 -21.93
C HIS A 99 15.48 -1.01 -21.25
N SER A 100 15.47 -1.87 -20.24
CA SER A 100 16.63 -2.20 -19.41
C SER A 100 16.84 -3.71 -19.38
N ARG A 101 17.93 -4.19 -18.75
CA ARG A 101 18.32 -5.62 -18.82
C ARG A 101 17.43 -6.54 -17.98
N TYR A 102 16.16 -6.19 -17.75
CA TYR A 102 15.26 -6.94 -16.89
C TYR A 102 14.60 -8.12 -17.58
N ASN A 103 14.29 -9.12 -16.78
CA ASN A 103 13.52 -10.28 -17.18
C ASN A 103 12.04 -9.89 -17.29
N ARG A 104 11.34 -10.43 -18.31
CA ARG A 104 9.87 -10.35 -18.49
C ARG A 104 9.09 -10.66 -17.20
N GLU A 105 9.64 -11.52 -16.35
CA GLU A 105 9.07 -11.86 -15.04
C GLU A 105 8.80 -10.63 -14.14
N TYR A 106 9.61 -9.57 -14.23
CA TYR A 106 9.40 -8.35 -13.44
C TYR A 106 8.31 -7.44 -14.02
N GLU A 107 8.15 -7.43 -15.34
CA GLU A 107 7.03 -6.75 -16.01
C GLU A 107 5.70 -7.40 -15.61
N ASP A 108 5.64 -8.73 -15.66
CA ASP A 108 4.49 -9.52 -15.22
C ASP A 108 4.18 -9.28 -13.73
N LEU A 109 5.22 -9.17 -12.89
CA LEU A 109 5.06 -8.87 -11.47
C LEU A 109 4.46 -7.48 -11.24
N ALA A 110 4.86 -6.47 -12.01
CA ALA A 110 4.29 -5.12 -11.92
C ALA A 110 2.80 -5.12 -12.31
N MET A 111 2.47 -5.71 -13.47
CA MET A 111 1.08 -5.81 -13.95
C MET A 111 0.17 -6.55 -12.96
N THR A 112 0.59 -7.74 -12.51
CA THR A 112 -0.22 -8.56 -11.59
C THR A 112 -0.40 -7.89 -10.22
N THR A 113 0.56 -7.07 -9.77
CA THR A 113 0.43 -6.30 -8.52
C THR A 113 -0.63 -5.21 -8.68
N ALA A 114 -0.61 -4.48 -9.80
CA ALA A 114 -1.62 -3.47 -10.09
C ALA A 114 -3.03 -4.07 -10.25
N GLU A 115 -3.17 -5.17 -10.99
CA GLU A 115 -4.45 -5.87 -11.15
C GLU A 115 -5.06 -6.30 -9.81
N LYS A 116 -4.22 -6.83 -8.90
CA LYS A 116 -4.66 -7.21 -7.54
C LYS A 116 -5.16 -6.00 -6.74
N LEU A 117 -4.51 -4.84 -6.88
CA LEU A 117 -4.94 -3.62 -6.22
C LEU A 117 -6.26 -3.10 -6.79
N ILE A 118 -6.41 -3.09 -8.11
CA ILE A 118 -7.66 -2.70 -8.78
C ILE A 118 -8.81 -3.60 -8.33
N GLN A 119 -8.63 -4.93 -8.38
CA GLN A 119 -9.65 -5.89 -7.91
C GLN A 119 -10.00 -5.68 -6.44
N LYS A 120 -9.00 -5.42 -5.58
CA LYS A 120 -9.23 -5.11 -4.16
C LYS A 120 -10.03 -3.81 -4.00
N GLY A 121 -9.71 -2.77 -4.78
CA GLY A 121 -10.43 -1.51 -4.82
C GLY A 121 -11.89 -1.68 -5.24
N GLU A 122 -12.14 -2.41 -6.34
CA GLU A 122 -13.49 -2.70 -6.81
C GLU A 122 -14.32 -3.49 -5.80
N MET A 123 -13.72 -4.51 -5.16
CA MET A 123 -14.39 -5.27 -4.10
C MET A 123 -14.74 -4.37 -2.92
N LYS A 124 -13.81 -3.51 -2.50
CA LYS A 124 -14.04 -2.55 -1.41
C LYS A 124 -15.17 -1.59 -1.75
N GLY A 125 -15.18 -1.01 -2.96
CA GLY A 125 -16.24 -0.11 -3.40
C GLY A 125 -17.62 -0.78 -3.46
N LYS A 126 -17.70 -2.06 -3.87
CA LYS A 126 -18.95 -2.84 -3.82
C LYS A 126 -19.45 -3.05 -2.39
N VAL A 127 -18.55 -3.30 -1.44
CA VAL A 127 -18.90 -3.45 -0.02
C VAL A 127 -19.36 -2.11 0.56
N GLU A 128 -18.62 -1.03 0.33
CA GLU A 128 -18.99 0.33 0.78
C GLU A 128 -20.38 0.73 0.26
N THR A 129 -20.67 0.46 -1.02
CA THR A 129 -21.99 0.72 -1.61
C THR A 129 -23.10 -0.06 -0.89
N LYS A 130 -22.86 -1.33 -0.54
CA LYS A 130 -23.84 -2.13 0.22
C LYS A 130 -24.06 -1.59 1.63
N ILE A 131 -23.00 -1.13 2.29
CA ILE A 131 -23.05 -0.51 3.62
C ILE A 131 -23.87 0.78 3.57
N ASP A 132 -23.68 1.61 2.54
CA ASP A 132 -24.46 2.84 2.37
C ASP A 132 -25.93 2.55 2.10
N ILE A 133 -26.24 1.55 1.26
CA ILE A 133 -27.60 1.06 1.06
C ILE A 133 -28.21 0.58 2.38
N ALA A 134 -27.48 -0.25 3.15
CA ALA A 134 -27.95 -0.74 4.45
C ALA A 134 -28.27 0.40 5.42
N ARG A 135 -27.39 1.41 5.50
CA ARG A 135 -27.58 2.60 6.34
C ARG A 135 -28.86 3.34 5.98
N ASN A 136 -29.08 3.63 4.70
CA ASN A 136 -30.26 4.34 4.24
C ASN A 136 -31.54 3.54 4.51
N MET A 137 -31.53 2.22 4.27
CA MET A 137 -32.68 1.37 4.56
C MET A 137 -33.03 1.35 6.06
N LEU A 138 -32.03 1.25 6.94
CA LEU A 138 -32.25 1.30 8.40
C LEU A 138 -32.79 2.66 8.84
N LEU A 139 -32.28 3.76 8.28
CA LEU A 139 -32.80 5.11 8.53
C LEU A 139 -34.25 5.27 8.09
N ASP A 140 -34.64 4.63 6.99
CA ASP A 140 -36.01 4.60 6.47
C ASP A 140 -36.93 3.63 7.24
N GLY A 141 -36.44 2.99 8.31
CA GLY A 141 -37.21 2.11 9.18
C GLY A 141 -37.36 0.68 8.68
N ALA A 142 -36.54 0.24 7.71
CA ALA A 142 -36.52 -1.16 7.29
C ALA A 142 -36.08 -2.09 8.43
N SER A 143 -36.66 -3.29 8.50
CA SER A 143 -36.24 -4.30 9.48
C SER A 143 -34.84 -4.84 9.17
N LEU A 144 -34.10 -5.20 10.22
CA LEU A 144 -32.76 -5.80 10.09
C LEU A 144 -32.76 -7.03 9.16
N GLU A 145 -33.75 -7.92 9.30
CA GLU A 145 -33.89 -9.09 8.44
C GLU A 145 -34.03 -8.72 6.96
N TYR A 146 -34.80 -7.67 6.66
CA TYR A 146 -34.97 -7.19 5.28
C TYR A 146 -33.67 -6.59 4.73
N VAL A 147 -32.94 -5.81 5.54
CA VAL A 147 -31.65 -5.21 5.17
C VAL A 147 -30.60 -6.28 4.87
N LEU A 148 -30.46 -7.30 5.74
CA LEU A 148 -29.53 -8.41 5.53
C LEU A 148 -29.86 -9.17 4.24
N LYS A 149 -31.15 -9.40 3.96
CA LYS A 149 -31.61 -10.08 2.75
C LYS A 149 -31.26 -9.31 1.46
N ILE A 150 -31.48 -8.01 1.44
CA ILE A 150 -31.26 -7.18 0.24
C ILE A 150 -29.78 -6.95 -0.03
N THR A 151 -29.03 -6.55 1.00
CA THR A 151 -27.60 -6.20 0.87
C THR A 151 -26.70 -7.43 0.82
N ARG A 152 -27.21 -8.58 1.29
CA ARG A 152 -26.45 -9.83 1.53
C ARG A 152 -25.26 -9.62 2.46
N LEU A 153 -25.32 -8.59 3.32
CA LEU A 153 -24.38 -8.38 4.40
C LEU A 153 -24.77 -9.29 5.57
N THR A 154 -23.79 -9.58 6.40
CA THR A 154 -23.96 -10.23 7.70
C THR A 154 -24.20 -9.19 8.79
N GLU A 155 -24.79 -9.62 9.91
CA GLU A 155 -24.98 -8.75 11.07
C GLU A 155 -23.64 -8.23 11.63
N GLN A 156 -22.59 -9.05 11.57
CA GLN A 156 -21.25 -8.64 12.00
C GLN A 156 -20.68 -7.53 11.11
N GLU A 157 -20.83 -7.64 9.79
CA GLU A 157 -20.38 -6.57 8.87
C GLU A 157 -21.10 -5.25 9.15
N LEU A 158 -22.39 -5.27 9.52
CA LEU A 158 -23.11 -4.07 9.92
C LEU A 158 -22.57 -3.48 11.25
N LYS A 159 -22.26 -4.32 12.24
CA LYS A 159 -21.66 -3.91 13.51
C LYS A 159 -20.27 -3.30 13.33
N ASP A 160 -19.44 -3.93 12.50
CA ASP A 160 -18.08 -3.46 12.20
C ASP A 160 -18.08 -2.07 11.55
N HIS A 161 -19.19 -1.71 10.88
CA HIS A 161 -19.40 -0.40 10.27
C HIS A 161 -20.31 0.54 11.09
N GLY A 162 -20.60 0.18 12.35
CA GLY A 162 -21.32 1.02 13.31
C GLY A 162 -22.80 1.27 12.99
N LEU A 163 -23.44 0.33 12.27
CA LEU A 163 -24.86 0.42 11.90
C LEU A 163 -25.81 -0.27 12.89
N LEU A 164 -25.28 -1.05 13.84
CA LEU A 164 -26.01 -1.81 14.86
C LEU A 164 -25.37 -1.66 16.24
#